data_AF-A0A1H8J0I9-F1
#
_entry.id   AF-A0A1H8J0I9-F1
#
_cell.length_a   1.000
_cell.length_b   1.000
_cell.length_c   1.000
_cell.angle_alpha   90.00
_cell.angle_beta   90.00
_cell.angle_gamma   90.00
#
_symmetry.space_group_name_H-M   'P 1'
#
loop_
_entity.id
_entity.type
_entity.pdbx_description
1 polymer ?
#
loop_
_entity_poly.entity_id
_entity_poly.type
_entity_poly.pdbx_seq_one_letter_code
_entity_poly.pdbx_strand_id
1 'polypeptide(L)'
;MEQDPSPLFAIGADLGERFAKQAVALLGNAPVSYGKAAIVGTSGDMQHGDAVIHPRLDAPMRAASGGGEAVITSNLKVGAVGTSIDLPLGHKDNPWSFDHFDTMTLCVPDDPAPHEIVMFLAYSDVGRPIPRCGKGPVST
;
A
#
# COMPACT_ATOMS: atom_id res chain seq x y z
N MET A 1 -20.15 -13.13 -11.20
CA MET A 1 -19.45 -12.59 -10.04
C MET A 1 -18.86 -13.77 -9.31
N GLU A 2 -17.53 -13.85 -9.27
CA GLU A 2 -16.82 -14.92 -8.58
C GLU A 2 -17.02 -14.72 -7.08
N GLN A 3 -17.41 -15.76 -6.35
CA GLN A 3 -17.87 -15.62 -4.96
C GLN A 3 -16.71 -15.74 -3.95
N ASP A 4 -15.58 -16.31 -4.36
CA ASP A 4 -14.43 -16.55 -3.49
C ASP A 4 -13.15 -15.95 -4.09
N PRO A 5 -12.70 -14.78 -3.60
CA PRO A 5 -11.49 -14.14 -4.09
C PRO A 5 -10.21 -14.68 -3.41
N SER A 6 -10.30 -15.73 -2.58
CA SER A 6 -9.16 -16.29 -1.83
C SER A 6 -7.93 -16.66 -2.67
N PRO A 7 -8.03 -17.11 -3.94
CA PRO A 7 -6.85 -17.32 -4.79
C PRO A 7 -6.00 -16.06 -4.99
N LEU A 8 -6.62 -14.88 -5.01
CA LEU A 8 -5.92 -13.60 -5.15
C LEU A 8 -5.10 -13.25 -3.90
N PHE A 9 -5.42 -13.80 -2.72
CA PHE A 9 -4.64 -13.57 -1.50
C PHE A 9 -3.22 -14.15 -1.63
N ALA A 10 -3.10 -15.31 -2.26
CA ALA A 10 -1.81 -15.95 -2.49
C ALA A 10 -1.00 -15.17 -3.54
N ILE A 11 -1.64 -14.78 -4.65
CA ILE A 11 -1.01 -13.97 -5.70
C ILE A 11 -0.50 -12.64 -5.13
N GLY A 12 -1.33 -11.96 -4.33
CA GLY A 12 -0.97 -10.72 -3.64
C GLY A 12 0.26 -10.88 -2.76
N ALA A 13 0.31 -11.94 -1.94
CA ALA A 13 1.46 -12.22 -1.08
C ALA A 13 2.75 -12.51 -1.86
N ASP A 14 2.68 -13.33 -2.91
CA ASP A 14 3.83 -13.74 -3.71
C ASP A 14 4.42 -12.56 -4.52
N LEU A 15 3.56 -11.76 -5.17
CA LEU A 15 3.97 -10.54 -5.84
C LEU A 15 4.49 -9.51 -4.83
N GLY A 16 3.82 -9.43 -3.68
CA GLY A 16 4.14 -8.56 -2.57
C GLY A 16 5.55 -8.71 -2.05
N GLU A 17 6.00 -9.95 -1.83
CA GLU A 17 7.36 -10.22 -1.38
C GLU A 17 8.40 -9.69 -2.36
N ARG A 18 8.17 -9.88 -3.66
CA ARG A 18 9.08 -9.42 -4.71
C ARG A 18 9.13 -7.89 -4.77
N PHE A 19 7.97 -7.26 -4.81
CA PHE A 19 7.86 -5.80 -4.88
C PHE A 19 8.40 -5.12 -3.62
N ALA A 20 8.15 -5.70 -2.44
CA ALA A 20 8.65 -5.18 -1.17
C ALA A 20 10.18 -5.18 -1.13
N LYS A 21 10.82 -6.29 -1.51
CA LYS A 21 12.29 -6.37 -1.60
C LYS A 21 12.87 -5.35 -2.58
N GLN A 22 12.24 -5.21 -3.76
CA GLN A 22 12.67 -4.23 -4.76
C GLN A 22 12.53 -2.79 -4.27
N ALA A 23 11.38 -2.43 -3.69
CA ALA A 23 11.11 -1.08 -3.21
C ALA A 23 12.06 -0.67 -2.08
N VAL A 24 12.28 -1.54 -1.09
CA VAL A 24 13.19 -1.26 0.04
C VAL A 24 14.64 -1.12 -0.43
N ALA A 25 15.07 -1.91 -1.43
CA ALA A 25 16.42 -1.83 -1.98
C ALA A 25 16.71 -0.50 -2.70
N LEU A 26 15.68 0.29 -3.04
CA LEU A 26 15.84 1.61 -3.67
C LEU A 26 16.00 2.75 -2.64
N LEU A 27 15.74 2.50 -1.35
CA LEU A 27 15.83 3.52 -0.31
C LEU A 27 17.27 3.71 0.17
N GLY A 28 17.58 4.94 0.59
CA GLY A 28 18.90 5.28 1.13
C GLY A 28 19.08 4.84 2.59
N ASN A 29 17.98 4.73 3.34
CA ASN A 29 17.96 4.30 4.73
C ASN A 29 16.90 3.22 4.97
N ALA A 30 16.85 2.72 6.20
CA ALA A 30 15.83 1.76 6.61
C ALA A 30 14.42 2.37 6.50
N PRO A 31 13.41 1.62 6.01
CA PRO A 31 12.04 2.11 5.92
C PRO A 31 11.47 2.47 7.29
N VAL A 32 10.77 3.61 7.36
CA VAL A 32 10.02 4.05 8.55
C VAL A 32 8.52 4.11 8.30
N SER A 33 8.07 4.10 7.05
CA SER A 33 6.65 4.10 6.69
C SER A 33 6.37 3.15 5.53
N TYR A 34 5.13 2.66 5.47
CA TYR A 34 4.65 1.81 4.40
C TYR A 34 3.18 2.08 4.05
N GLY A 35 2.76 1.59 2.90
CA GLY A 35 1.37 1.59 2.45
C GLY A 35 1.19 0.72 1.22
N LYS A 36 -0.06 0.36 0.92
CA LYS A 36 -0.43 -0.49 -0.23
C LYS A 36 -1.68 0.04 -0.91
N ALA A 37 -1.82 -0.15 -2.22
CA ALA A 37 -3.04 0.23 -2.91
C ALA A 37 -3.32 -0.67 -4.11
N ALA A 38 -4.57 -0.69 -4.57
CA ALA A 38 -4.95 -1.39 -5.79
C ALA A 38 -5.91 -0.58 -6.65
N ILE A 39 -5.77 -0.70 -7.98
CA ILE A 39 -6.75 -0.24 -8.96
C ILE A 39 -7.21 -1.45 -9.75
N VAL A 40 -8.50 -1.74 -9.69
CA VAL A 40 -9.14 -2.82 -10.45
C VAL A 40 -9.72 -2.24 -11.74
N GLY A 41 -9.54 -2.93 -12.85
CA GLY A 41 -10.15 -2.59 -14.14
C GLY A 41 -11.68 -2.61 -14.08
N THR A 42 -12.31 -1.91 -15.02
CA THR A 42 -13.77 -1.66 -15.04
C THR A 42 -14.65 -2.91 -15.14
N SER A 43 -14.10 -4.08 -15.50
CA SER A 43 -14.83 -5.35 -15.54
C SER A 43 -14.64 -6.21 -14.28
N GLY A 44 -13.84 -5.77 -13.32
CA GLY A 44 -13.73 -6.37 -11.99
C GLY A 44 -14.61 -5.67 -10.95
N ASP A 45 -14.42 -6.01 -9.69
CA ASP A 45 -15.07 -5.38 -8.55
C ASP A 45 -14.08 -5.01 -7.45
N MET A 46 -14.57 -4.36 -6.39
CA MET A 46 -13.74 -3.94 -5.27
C MET A 46 -13.10 -5.11 -4.52
N GLN A 47 -13.81 -6.24 -4.40
CA GLN A 47 -13.33 -7.40 -3.65
C GLN A 47 -12.12 -8.06 -4.32
N HIS A 48 -12.03 -8.02 -5.65
CA HIS A 48 -10.82 -8.45 -6.35
C HIS A 48 -9.58 -7.65 -5.92
N GLY A 49 -9.73 -6.32 -5.79
CA GLY A 49 -8.63 -5.45 -5.36
C GLY A 49 -8.28 -5.67 -3.88
N ASP A 50 -9.28 -5.69 -3.00
CA ASP A 50 -9.10 -6.00 -1.57
C ASP A 50 -8.40 -7.34 -1.34
N ALA A 51 -8.67 -8.32 -2.21
CA ALA A 51 -8.05 -9.63 -2.13
C ALA A 51 -6.56 -9.60 -2.51
N VAL A 52 -6.19 -8.85 -3.54
CA VAL A 52 -4.78 -8.69 -3.93
C VAL A 52 -3.99 -7.92 -2.86
N ILE A 53 -4.61 -6.97 -2.16
CA ILE A 53 -4.00 -6.24 -1.05
C ILE A 53 -4.39 -6.78 0.34
N HIS A 54 -4.85 -8.03 0.42
CA HIS A 54 -5.30 -8.67 1.67
C HIS A 54 -4.17 -8.70 2.73
N PRO A 55 -4.47 -8.71 4.05
CA PRO A 55 -3.44 -8.77 5.11
C PRO A 55 -2.40 -9.90 5.03
N ARG A 56 -2.61 -10.91 4.19
CA ARG A 56 -1.58 -11.91 3.86
C ARG A 56 -0.35 -11.29 3.18
N LEU A 57 -0.54 -10.21 2.43
CA LEU A 57 0.50 -9.34 1.87
C LEU A 57 1.28 -8.56 2.95
N ASP A 58 0.70 -8.34 4.13
CA ASP A 58 1.34 -7.50 5.15
C ASP A 58 2.56 -8.18 5.77
N ALA A 59 2.54 -9.51 5.86
CA ALA A 59 3.67 -10.28 6.37
C ALA A 59 4.96 -10.08 5.53
N PRO A 60 4.95 -10.28 4.19
CA PRO A 60 6.14 -10.01 3.39
C PRO A 60 6.53 -8.52 3.36
N MET A 61 5.56 -7.60 3.42
CA MET A 61 5.88 -6.17 3.52
C MET A 61 6.62 -5.82 4.82
N ARG A 62 6.10 -6.29 5.97
CA ARG A 62 6.74 -6.11 7.29
C ARG A 62 8.11 -6.76 7.35
N ALA A 63 8.27 -7.95 6.75
CA ALA A 63 9.56 -8.62 6.70
C ALA A 63 10.60 -7.77 5.94
N ALA A 64 10.22 -7.16 4.81
CA ALA A 64 11.10 -6.30 4.03
C ALA A 64 11.48 -5.00 4.77
N SER A 65 10.59 -4.45 5.60
CA SER A 65 10.87 -3.25 6.41
C SER A 65 11.56 -3.51 7.75
N GLY A 66 11.99 -4.76 8.02
CA GLY A 66 12.62 -5.13 9.29
C GLY A 66 11.65 -5.10 10.48
N GLY A 67 10.37 -5.36 10.24
CA GLY A 67 9.29 -5.33 11.22
C GLY A 67 8.24 -4.25 10.92
N GLY A 68 7.41 -3.97 11.92
CA GLY A 68 6.28 -3.05 11.83
C GLY A 68 5.08 -3.66 12.56
N GLU A 69 4.62 -3.00 13.62
CA GLU A 69 3.44 -3.42 14.40
C GLU A 69 2.17 -2.72 13.92
N ALA A 70 2.30 -1.48 13.43
CA ALA A 70 1.18 -0.65 12.99
C ALA A 70 0.49 -1.24 11.76
N VAL A 71 -0.81 -0.95 11.63
CA VAL A 71 -1.60 -1.34 10.46
C VAL A 71 -0.98 -0.76 9.20
N ILE A 72 -0.82 -1.58 8.16
CA ILE A 72 -0.43 -1.09 6.83
C ILE A 72 -1.65 -0.40 6.22
N THR A 73 -1.56 0.90 6.04
CA THR A 73 -2.64 1.70 5.45
C THR A 73 -2.85 1.34 3.99
N SER A 74 -4.11 1.32 3.54
CA SER A 74 -4.44 0.94 2.18
C SER A 74 -5.54 1.77 1.55
N ASN A 75 -5.55 1.78 0.21
CA ASN A 75 -6.61 2.36 -0.60
C ASN A 75 -6.95 1.44 -1.79
N LEU A 76 -8.17 1.56 -2.30
CA LEU A 76 -8.70 0.74 -3.38
C LEU A 76 -9.57 1.60 -4.30
N LYS A 77 -9.46 1.38 -5.62
CA LYS A 77 -10.40 1.92 -6.61
C LYS A 77 -10.75 0.89 -7.67
N VAL A 78 -11.96 1.00 -8.22
CA VAL A 78 -12.26 0.50 -9.57
C VAL A 78 -12.10 1.67 -10.53
N GLY A 79 -11.35 1.50 -11.61
CA GLY A 79 -10.99 2.59 -12.50
C GLY A 79 -10.74 2.12 -13.93
N ALA A 80 -10.88 3.04 -14.88
CA ALA A 80 -10.45 2.83 -16.25
C ALA A 80 -8.92 3.02 -16.37
N VAL A 81 -8.37 2.68 -17.54
CA VAL A 81 -6.97 2.93 -17.91
C VAL A 81 -6.53 4.34 -17.52
N GLY A 82 -5.37 4.46 -16.86
CA GLY A 82 -4.78 5.72 -16.44
C GLY A 82 -5.40 6.34 -15.17
N THR A 83 -6.32 5.65 -14.50
CA THR A 83 -6.87 6.10 -13.21
C THR A 83 -5.75 6.30 -12.19
N SER A 84 -5.81 7.40 -11.43
CA SER A 84 -4.87 7.64 -10.32
C SER A 84 -5.43 7.16 -8.98
N ILE A 85 -4.53 6.74 -8.09
CA ILE A 85 -4.84 6.38 -6.72
C ILE A 85 -3.90 7.07 -5.75
N ASP A 86 -4.45 7.50 -4.61
CA ASP A 86 -3.71 8.09 -3.52
C ASP A 86 -3.37 6.99 -2.52
N LEU A 87 -2.10 6.61 -2.45
CA LEU A 87 -1.61 5.58 -1.54
C LEU A 87 -1.19 6.23 -0.21
N PRO A 88 -1.90 5.96 0.90
CA PRO A 88 -1.54 6.51 2.21
C PRO A 88 -0.34 5.78 2.80
N LEU A 89 0.61 6.55 3.35
CA LEU A 89 1.74 6.09 4.12
C LEU A 89 1.51 6.34 5.62
N GLY A 90 1.89 5.37 6.44
CA GLY A 90 1.89 5.49 7.90
C GLY A 90 3.15 4.89 8.51
N HIS A 91 3.55 5.40 9.69
CA HIS A 91 4.74 4.91 10.39
C HIS A 91 4.58 3.44 10.78
N LYS A 92 5.59 2.63 10.49
CA LYS A 92 5.52 1.17 10.63
C LYS A 92 5.35 0.69 12.08
N ASP A 93 5.89 1.42 13.06
CA ASP A 93 5.86 1.02 14.48
C ASP A 93 4.95 1.88 15.36
N ASN A 94 4.39 2.98 14.83
CA ASN A 94 3.63 3.93 15.65
C ASN A 94 2.47 4.50 14.82
N PRO A 95 1.24 3.97 14.97
CA PRO A 95 0.09 4.43 14.19
C PRO A 95 -0.30 5.88 14.46
N TRP A 96 0.27 6.49 15.51
CA TRP A 96 0.02 7.85 15.93
C TRP A 96 1.16 8.82 15.63
N SER A 97 2.16 8.40 14.84
CA SER A 97 3.26 9.27 14.44
C SER A 97 2.80 10.27 13.38
N PHE A 98 2.34 11.44 13.85
CA PHE A 98 1.75 12.45 12.97
C PHE A 98 2.73 12.98 11.92
N ASP A 99 4.05 12.90 12.18
CA ASP A 99 5.09 13.28 11.22
C ASP A 99 5.11 12.38 9.97
N HIS A 100 4.55 11.17 10.04
CA HIS A 100 4.60 10.14 8.99
C HIS A 100 3.27 9.91 8.29
N PHE A 101 2.22 10.64 8.66
CA PHE A 101 0.99 10.66 7.86
C PHE A 101 1.27 11.41 6.56
N ASP A 102 1.37 10.67 5.46
CA ASP A 102 1.62 11.21 4.14
C ASP A 102 0.92 10.38 3.06
N THR A 103 0.95 10.83 1.82
CA THR A 103 0.31 10.16 0.69
C THR A 103 1.12 10.35 -0.57
N MET A 104 1.17 9.32 -1.42
CA MET A 104 1.73 9.41 -2.77
C MET A 104 0.65 9.12 -3.81
N THR A 105 0.45 10.02 -4.77
CA THR A 105 -0.45 9.78 -5.90
C THR A 105 0.29 8.96 -6.97
N LEU A 106 -0.30 7.84 -7.37
CA LEU A 106 0.27 6.88 -8.30
C LEU A 106 -0.70 6.62 -9.45
N CYS A 107 -0.17 6.39 -10.65
CA CYS A 107 -0.91 5.87 -11.80
C CYS A 107 0.03 5.06 -12.70
N VAL A 108 -0.55 4.17 -13.50
CA VAL A 108 0.12 3.53 -14.64
C VAL A 108 -0.62 4.01 -15.89
N PRO A 109 0.01 4.76 -16.82
CA PRO A 109 -0.71 5.48 -17.87
C PRO A 109 -1.59 4.61 -18.78
N ASP A 110 -1.20 3.37 -19.04
CA ASP A 110 -1.85 2.42 -19.94
C ASP A 110 -2.62 1.29 -19.22
N ASP A 111 -2.65 1.30 -17.88
CA ASP A 111 -3.29 0.26 -17.05
C ASP A 111 -4.24 0.85 -15.99
N PRO A 112 -5.10 0.03 -15.35
CA PRO A 112 -5.45 -1.34 -15.72
C PRO A 112 -6.35 -1.39 -16.95
N ALA A 113 -6.14 -2.38 -17.83
CA ALA A 113 -7.16 -2.77 -18.79
C ALA A 113 -8.42 -3.31 -18.04
N PRO A 114 -9.59 -3.44 -18.71
CA PRO A 114 -10.83 -3.78 -18.03
C PRO A 114 -10.80 -5.04 -17.15
N HIS A 115 -9.98 -6.04 -17.50
CA HIS A 115 -9.87 -7.32 -16.80
C HIS A 115 -8.59 -7.46 -15.95
N GLU A 116 -7.91 -6.35 -15.65
CA GLU A 116 -6.63 -6.34 -14.95
C GLU A 116 -6.72 -5.67 -13.57
N ILE A 117 -5.67 -5.86 -12.77
CA ILE A 117 -5.50 -5.21 -11.47
C ILE A 117 -4.08 -4.66 -11.41
N VAL A 118 -3.95 -3.38 -11.08
CA VAL A 118 -2.66 -2.77 -10.72
C VAL A 118 -2.53 -2.79 -9.21
N MET A 119 -1.45 -3.37 -8.70
CA MET A 119 -1.08 -3.37 -7.27
C MET A 119 0.12 -2.44 -7.04
N PHE A 120 0.01 -1.61 -6.01
CA PHE A 120 1.06 -0.69 -5.58
C PHE A 120 1.49 -1.02 -4.15
N LEU A 121 2.80 -0.97 -3.91
CA LEU A 121 3.40 -0.91 -2.59
C LEU A 121 4.28 0.33 -2.51
N ALA A 122 4.28 1.01 -1.38
CA ALA A 122 5.18 2.12 -1.16
C ALA A 122 5.84 2.02 0.22
N TYR A 123 7.07 2.52 0.27
CA TYR A 123 7.85 2.69 1.48
C TYR A 123 8.47 4.08 1.49
N SER A 124 8.67 4.63 2.66
CA SER A 124 9.47 5.84 2.87
C SER A 124 10.47 5.59 3.98
N ASP A 125 11.69 6.10 3.82
CA ASP A 125 12.75 6.10 4.83
C ASP A 125 12.82 7.41 5.64
N VAL A 126 11.91 8.35 5.36
CA VAL A 126 11.73 9.61 6.09
C VAL A 126 10.26 9.94 6.35
N GLY A 127 9.99 10.79 7.33
CA GLY A 127 8.69 11.43 7.52
C GLY A 127 8.47 12.62 6.58
N ARG A 128 7.36 13.34 6.75
CA ARG A 128 7.08 14.56 5.97
C ARG A 128 8.24 15.56 6.10
N PRO A 129 8.59 16.31 5.03
CA PRO A 129 9.73 17.24 5.07
C PRO A 129 9.62 18.38 6.11
N ILE A 130 8.40 18.87 6.39
CA ILE A 130 8.16 20.01 7.30
C ILE A 130 6.96 19.70 8.22
N PRO A 131 7.08 18.76 9.17
CA PRO A 131 5.96 18.38 10.02
C PRO A 131 5.75 19.40 11.14
N ARG A 132 4.52 19.90 11.29
CA ARG A 132 4.19 20.99 12.23
C ARG A 132 2.81 20.89 12.87
N CYS A 133 2.19 19.71 12.82
CA CYS A 133 0.81 19.48 13.27
C CYS A 133 0.74 18.66 14.57
N GLY A 134 1.73 18.80 15.44
CA GLY A 134 1.90 17.96 16.64
C GLY A 134 2.62 16.64 16.36
N LYS A 135 2.88 15.88 17.42
CA LYS A 135 3.60 14.60 17.38
C LYS A 135 2.71 13.36 17.55
N GLY A 136 1.49 13.57 18.03
CA GLY A 136 0.51 12.52 18.30
C GLY A 136 -0.79 13.10 18.87
N PRO A 137 -1.75 12.23 19.24
CA PRO A 137 -3.03 12.62 19.81
C PRO A 137 -2.87 13.50 21.04
N VAL A 138 -3.75 14.49 21.17
CA VAL A 138 -3.85 15.30 22.39
C VAL A 138 -4.68 14.50 23.40
N SER A 139 -4.12 14.23 24.58
CA SER A 139 -4.89 13.71 25.70
C SER A 139 -5.83 14.81 26.22
N THR A 140 -7.14 14.61 26.08
CA THR A 140 -8.17 15.45 26.70
C THR A 140 -8.35 15.10 28.17
#